data_AF-A0A7L2K252-F1
#
_entry.id   AF-A0A7L2K252-F1
#
_cell.length_a   1.000
_cell.length_b   1.000
_cell.length_c   1.000
_cell.angle_alpha   90.00
_cell.angle_beta   90.00
_cell.angle_gamma   90.00
#
_symmetry.space_group_name_H-M   'P 1'
#
loop_
_entity.id
_entity.type
_entity.pdbx_description
1 polymer ?
#
loop_
_entity_poly.entity_id
_entity_poly.type
_entity_poly.pdbx_seq_one_letter_code
_entity_poly.pdbx_strand_id
1 'polypeptide(L)' 'IQAVLASDYSFSQFKFLQRLLLVHGRWSYLRMCKFLCYFFYKNFAFTMVHFWFGFFCGFSAQVGWWLF' A
#
# COMPACT_ATOMS: atom_id res chain seq x y z
N ILE A 1 20.42 -2.52 28.95
CA ILE A 1 19.96 -3.36 27.80
C ILE A 1 18.44 -3.34 27.55
N GLN A 2 17.61 -2.98 28.52
CA GLN A 2 16.14 -3.02 28.37
C GLN A 2 15.62 -2.16 27.20
N ALA A 3 16.21 -0.99 26.93
CA ALA A 3 15.84 -0.13 25.80
C ALA A 3 16.19 -0.71 24.41
N VAL A 4 17.18 -1.60 24.32
CA VAL A 4 17.57 -2.29 23.07
C VAL A 4 16.59 -3.42 22.73
N LEU A 5 16.07 -4.09 23.75
CA LEU A 5 15.10 -5.18 23.59
C LEU A 5 13.67 -4.66 23.38
N ALA A 6 13.39 -3.43 23.83
CA ALA A 6 12.10 -2.78 23.63
C ALA A 6 12.03 -1.91 22.35
N SER A 7 13.11 -1.84 21.55
CA SER A 7 13.14 -1.07 20.30
C SER A 7 13.15 -2.00 19.08
N ASP A 8 12.34 -1.67 18.06
CA ASP A 8 12.30 -2.40 16.78
C ASP A 8 13.66 -2.39 16.04
N TYR A 9 14.52 -1.43 16.38
CA TYR A 9 15.86 -1.29 15.82
C TYR A 9 16.86 -0.94 16.92
N SER A 10 17.86 -1.80 17.11
CA SER A 10 18.95 -1.59 18.06
C SER A 10 20.25 -1.21 17.36
N PHE A 11 20.87 -0.11 17.81
CA PHE A 11 22.10 0.41 17.23
C PHE A 11 23.20 0.51 18.28
N SER A 12 24.44 0.18 17.89
CA SER A 12 25.61 0.31 18.77
C SER A 12 26.13 1.75 18.87
N GLN A 13 25.94 2.59 17.85
CA GLN A 13 26.39 3.99 17.80
C GLN A 13 25.44 4.89 16.99
N PHE A 14 25.23 6.14 17.44
CA PHE A 14 24.32 7.12 16.81
C PHE A 14 24.64 7.45 15.34
N LYS A 15 25.89 7.29 14.89
CA LYS A 15 26.32 7.58 13.51
C LYS A 15 25.64 6.69 12.47
N PHE A 16 25.26 5.45 12.83
CA PHE A 16 24.60 4.53 11.92
C PHE A 16 23.12 4.88 11.70
N LEU A 17 22.48 5.52 12.68
CA LEU A 17 21.08 5.96 12.60
C LEU A 17 20.87 6.97 11.46
N GLN A 18 21.79 7.94 11.31
CA GLN A 18 21.70 8.96 10.27
C GLN A 18 21.75 8.35 8.86
N ARG A 19 22.66 7.40 8.62
CA ARG A 19 22.79 6.76 7.29
C ARG A 19 21.59 5.84 6.99
N LEU A 20 21.07 5.13 8.00
CA LEU A 20 19.91 4.27 7.83
C LEU A 20 18.65 5.10 7.53
N LEU A 21 18.37 6.14 8.31
CA LEU A 21 17.17 6.95 8.16
C LEU A 21 17.17 7.74 6.84
N LEU A 22 18.30 8.36 6.49
CA LEU A 22 18.39 9.17 5.26
C LEU A 22 18.38 8.33 3.98
N VAL A 23 19.06 7.18 3.95
CA VAL A 23 19.15 6.35 2.74
C VAL A 23 18.04 5.30 2.71
N HIS A 24 17.99 4.43 3.72
CA HIS A 24 17.03 3.32 3.75
C HIS A 24 15.61 3.81 4.08
N GLY A 25 15.46 4.80 4.98
CA GLY A 25 14.15 5.39 5.28
C GLY A 25 13.52 6.02 4.04
N ARG A 26 14.29 6.82 3.27
CA ARG A 26 13.79 7.44 2.04
C ARG A 26 13.44 6.42 0.96
N TRP A 27 14.26 5.38 0.78
CA TRP A 27 13.96 4.28 -0.16
C TRP A 27 12.74 3.45 0.27
N SER A 28 12.58 3.19 1.56
CA SER A 28 11.39 2.50 2.09
C SER A 28 10.13 3.31 1.84
N TYR A 29 10.17 4.61 2.15
CA TYR A 29 9.06 5.54 1.93
C TYR A 29 8.65 5.61 0.46
N LEU A 30 9.61 5.80 -0.46
CA LEU A 30 9.31 5.87 -1.90
C LEU A 30 8.70 4.57 -2.45
N ARG A 31 9.14 3.41 -1.96
CA ARG A 31 8.53 2.11 -2.34
C ARG A 31 7.11 1.99 -1.80
N MET A 32 6.88 2.39 -0.55
CA MET A 32 5.56 2.34 0.07
C MET A 32 4.57 3.27 -0.62
N CYS A 33 4.98 4.50 -0.98
CA CYS A 33 4.15 5.43 -1.74
C CYS A 33 3.76 4.87 -3.11
N LYS A 34 4.72 4.30 -3.86
CA LYS A 34 4.44 3.68 -5.17
C LYS A 34 3.48 2.50 -5.03
N PHE A 35 3.67 1.66 -4.03
CA PHE A 35 2.78 0.54 -3.74
C PHE A 35 1.36 1.03 -3.41
N LEU A 36 1.24 2.04 -2.55
CA LEU A 36 -0.03 2.62 -2.16
C LEU A 36 -0.78 3.22 -3.36
N CYS A 37 -0.10 4.00 -4.20
CA CYS A 37 -0.68 4.56 -5.43
C CYS A 37 -1.14 3.46 -6.39
N TYR A 38 -0.34 2.40 -6.57
CA TYR A 38 -0.72 1.25 -7.40
C TYR A 38 -1.92 0.48 -6.83
N PHE A 39 -1.98 0.34 -5.51
CA PHE A 39 -3.10 -0.29 -4.83
C PHE A 39 -4.39 0.50 -5.05
N PHE A 40 -4.36 1.81 -4.83
CA PHE A 40 -5.53 2.66 -5.10
C PHE A 40 -5.92 2.66 -6.57
N TYR A 41 -4.95 2.74 -7.49
CA TYR A 41 -5.23 2.73 -8.93
C TYR A 41 -5.96 1.47 -9.36
N LYS A 42 -5.48 0.28 -8.95
CA LYS A 42 -6.13 -1.00 -9.32
C LYS A 42 -7.53 -1.12 -8.73
N ASN A 43 -7.71 -0.77 -7.46
CA ASN A 43 -9.02 -0.87 -6.81
C ASN A 43 -10.02 0.14 -7.39
N PHE A 44 -9.59 1.38 -7.63
CA PHE A 44 -10.46 2.41 -8.19
C PHE A 44 -10.83 2.09 -9.64
N ALA A 45 -9.88 1.65 -10.47
CA ALA A 45 -10.16 1.24 -11.84
C ALA A 45 -11.18 0.08 -11.89
N PHE A 46 -11.01 -0.93 -11.02
CA PHE A 46 -11.97 -2.04 -10.92
C PHE A 46 -13.37 -1.54 -10.53
N THR A 47 -13.48 -0.76 -9.45
CA THR A 47 -14.77 -0.22 -9.00
C THR A 47 -15.41 0.70 -10.04
N MET A 48 -14.62 1.51 -10.76
CA MET A 48 -15.11 2.45 -11.77
C MET A 48 -15.69 1.72 -12.99
N VAL A 49 -15.10 0.59 -13.41
CA VAL A 49 -15.66 -0.28 -14.46
C VAL A 49 -17.02 -0.84 -14.03
N HIS A 50 -17.12 -1.34 -12.80
CA HIS A 50 -18.39 -1.84 -12.26
C HIS A 50 -19.45 -0.73 -12.13
N PHE A 51 -19.05 0.47 -11.72
CA PHE A 51 -19.94 1.63 -11.64
C PHE A 51 -20.49 2.02 -13.01
N TRP A 52 -19.62 2.07 -14.03
CA TRP A 52 -20.01 2.40 -15.39
C TRP A 52 -20.92 1.32 -16.01
N PHE A 53 -20.58 0.05 -15.80
CA PHE A 53 -21.43 -1.06 -16.22
C PHE A 53 -22.81 -1.03 -15.53
N GLY A 54 -22.84 -0.71 -14.23
CA GLY A 54 -24.06 -0.52 -13.46
C GLY A 54 -24.97 0.59 -14.02
N PHE A 55 -24.39 1.69 -14.50
CA PHE A 55 -25.14 2.79 -15.14
C PHE A 55 -25.84 2.34 -16.43
N PHE A 56 -25.18 1.52 -17.26
CA PHE A 56 -25.78 0.98 -18.49
C PHE A 56 -26.79 -0.15 -18.23
N CYS A 57 -26.68 -0.85 -17.11
CA CYS A 57 -27.54 -1.99 -16.74
C CYS A 57 -28.68 -1.60 -15.77
N GLY A 58 -28.95 -0.30 -15.57
CA GLY A 58 -30.03 0.18 -14.69
C GLY A 58 -29.84 -0.19 -13.21
N PHE A 59 -28.60 -0.37 -12.75
CA PHE A 59 -28.22 -0.80 -11.39
C PHE A 59 -28.73 -2.20 -10.97
N SER A 60 -28.94 -3.12 -11.91
CA SER A 60 -29.37 -4.50 -11.59
C SER A 60 -28.36 -5.35 -10.79
N ALA A 61 -27.21 -4.78 -10.36
CA ALA A 61 -26.17 -5.41 -9.54
C ALA A 61 -25.85 -6.87 -9.93
N GLN A 62 -25.93 -7.19 -11.22
CA GLN A 62 -25.79 -8.55 -11.71
C GLN A 62 -24.30 -8.90 -11.74
N VAL A 63 -23.83 -9.40 -10.61
CA VAL A 63 -22.55 -10.10 -10.54
C VAL A 63 -22.76 -11.36 -11.38
N GLY A 64 -22.15 -11.41 -12.56
CA GLY A 64 -22.24 -12.56 -13.46
C GLY A 64 -21.55 -13.80 -12.87
N TRP A 65 -22.13 -14.37 -11.80
CA TRP A 65 -21.73 -15.62 -11.16
C TRP A 65 -22.49 -16.82 -11.74
N TRP A 66 -22.95 -16.74 -13.00
CA TRP A 66 -23.74 -17.81 -13.63
C TRP A 66 -23.12 -18.40 -14.91
N LEU A 67 -21.82 -18.20 -15.12
CA LEU A 67 -21.07 -18.90 -16.18
C LEU A 67 -19.72 -19.42 -15.65
N PHE A 68 -19.77 -20.13 -14.52
CA PHE A 68 -18.87 -21.22 -14.16
C PHE A 68 -19.67 -22.28 -13.40
#